data_AF-A0A438EPV2-F1
#
_entry.id   AF-A0A438EPV2-F1
#
_cell.length_a   1.000
_cell.length_b   1.000
_cell.length_c   1.000
_cell.angle_alpha   90.00
_cell.angle_beta   90.00
_cell.angle_gamma   90.00
#
_symmetry.space_group_name_H-M   'P 1'
#
loop_
_entity.id
_entity.type
_entity.pdbx_description
1 polymer ?
#
loop_
_entity_poly.entity_id
_entity_poly.type
_entity_poly.pdbx_seq_one_letter_code
_entity_poly.pdbx_strand_id
1 'polypeptide(L)'
;MFLSRKDSTGIPHILEHSVLCGSRKYPLKEPFVELLKGSLHTFLNAFTYPDRTCYPVASTNTKDFYNLVDVYLDAVLFPKCVEDFQTFQQEGWHYELNNPSEDISYKGVVFNEMKGVYSQPDNILGRTAQQASFLFFST
;
A
#
# COMPACT_ATOMS: atom_id res chain seq x y z
N MET A 1 5.22 9.83 -6.11
CA MET A 1 4.85 8.45 -5.74
C MET A 1 5.60 7.49 -6.65
N PHE A 2 5.99 6.33 -6.15
CA PHE A 2 6.93 5.35 -6.74
C PHE A 2 6.88 5.24 -8.28
N LEU A 3 8.06 5.17 -8.89
CA LEU A 3 8.30 5.24 -10.34
C LEU A 3 7.72 4.02 -11.07
N SER A 4 6.40 4.00 -11.28
CA SER A 4 5.84 3.24 -12.39
C SER A 4 6.37 3.84 -13.69
N ARG A 5 6.79 2.98 -14.62
CA ARG A 5 7.35 3.38 -15.94
C ARG A 5 6.43 4.31 -16.75
N LYS A 6 5.12 4.33 -16.46
CA LYS A 6 4.12 5.06 -17.24
C LYS A 6 3.64 6.36 -16.59
N ASP A 7 3.48 6.39 -15.27
CA ASP A 7 3.00 7.58 -14.55
C ASP A 7 3.45 7.57 -13.07
N SER A 8 3.35 8.71 -12.39
CA SER A 8 3.72 8.89 -10.98
C SER A 8 2.50 8.93 -10.05
N THR A 9 1.40 8.30 -10.45
CA THR A 9 0.12 8.32 -9.70
C THR A 9 0.19 7.56 -8.37
N GLY A 10 1.13 6.61 -8.23
CA GLY A 10 1.26 5.80 -7.03
C GLY A 10 0.29 4.63 -6.94
N ILE A 11 -0.45 4.32 -8.02
CA ILE A 11 -1.41 3.21 -8.06
C ILE A 11 -0.85 1.91 -7.47
N PRO A 12 0.38 1.45 -7.76
CA PRO A 12 0.89 0.21 -7.17
C PRO A 12 0.97 0.25 -5.64
N HIS A 13 1.32 1.41 -5.07
CA HIS A 13 1.44 1.59 -3.62
C HIS A 13 0.07 1.71 -2.95
N ILE A 14 -0.85 2.42 -3.60
CA ILE A 14 -2.24 2.50 -3.14
C ILE A 14 -2.88 1.12 -3.15
N LEU A 15 -2.66 0.33 -4.20
CA LEU A 15 -3.16 -1.04 -4.28
C LEU A 15 -2.54 -1.93 -3.20
N GLU A 16 -1.26 -1.80 -2.92
CA GLU A 16 -0.60 -2.57 -1.86
C GLU A 16 -1.29 -2.42 -0.50
N HIS A 17 -1.63 -1.18 -0.13
CA HIS A 17 -2.45 -0.92 1.05
C HIS A 17 -3.88 -1.46 0.90
N SER A 18 -4.53 -1.13 -0.21
CA SER A 18 -5.96 -1.39 -0.42
C SER A 18 -6.31 -2.88 -0.42
N VAL A 19 -5.43 -3.75 -0.94
CA VAL A 19 -5.69 -5.20 -0.97
C VAL A 19 -5.66 -5.84 0.42
N LEU A 20 -4.98 -5.20 1.38
CA LEU A 20 -4.89 -5.68 2.76
C LEU A 20 -6.06 -5.23 3.64
N CYS A 21 -7.00 -4.43 3.10
CA CYS A 21 -8.23 -3.97 3.77
C CYS A 21 -9.41 -4.95 3.61
N GLY A 22 -9.12 -6.23 3.42
CA GLY A 22 -10.14 -7.27 3.29
C GLY A 22 -10.15 -7.95 1.92
N SER A 23 -10.70 -9.16 1.91
CA SER A 23 -10.81 -10.01 0.73
C SER A 23 -12.15 -10.72 0.67
N ARG A 24 -12.40 -11.46 -0.39
CA ARG A 24 -13.61 -12.29 -0.54
C ARG A 24 -13.79 -13.28 0.62
N LYS A 25 -12.74 -14.01 1.00
CA LYS A 25 -12.77 -15.01 2.08
C LYS A 25 -12.68 -14.37 3.46
N TYR A 26 -12.03 -13.22 3.57
CA TYR A 26 -11.83 -12.48 4.82
C TYR A 26 -12.39 -11.05 4.69
N PRO A 27 -13.72 -10.87 4.72
CA PRO A 27 -14.37 -9.58 4.41
C PRO A 27 -14.30 -8.53 5.53
N LEU A 28 -13.44 -8.77 6.52
CA LEU A 28 -13.14 -7.87 7.64
C LEU A 28 -12.50 -6.59 7.11
N LYS A 29 -12.68 -5.48 7.84
CA LYS A 29 -12.15 -4.17 7.44
C LYS A 29 -10.62 -4.11 7.47
N GLU A 30 -9.99 -4.74 8.48
CA GLU A 30 -8.54 -4.72 8.67
C GLU A 30 -7.99 -6.10 9.07
N PRO A 31 -8.07 -7.13 8.19
CA PRO A 31 -7.57 -8.47 8.49
C PRO A 31 -6.07 -8.48 8.84
N PHE A 32 -5.29 -7.63 8.17
CA PHE A 32 -3.84 -7.50 8.40
C PHE A 32 -3.51 -7.11 9.85
N VAL A 33 -4.26 -6.16 10.42
CA VAL A 33 -4.07 -5.70 11.80
C VAL A 33 -4.38 -6.82 12.79
N GLU A 34 -5.40 -7.63 12.49
CA GLU A 34 -5.77 -8.77 13.34
C GLU A 34 -4.73 -9.89 13.26
N LEU A 35 -4.09 -10.11 12.10
CA LEU A 35 -2.94 -11.00 11.98
C LEU A 35 -1.76 -10.52 12.82
N LEU A 36 -1.45 -9.22 12.80
CA LEU A 36 -0.35 -8.66 13.62
C LEU A 36 -0.58 -8.88 15.12
N LYS A 37 -1.83 -8.83 15.59
CA LYS A 37 -2.16 -9.01 17.02
C LYS A 37 -2.28 -10.48 17.44
N GLY A 38 -2.74 -11.35 16.53
CA GLY A 38 -3.22 -12.69 16.89
C GLY A 38 -2.42 -13.87 16.36
N SER A 39 -1.46 -13.66 15.46
CA SER A 39 -0.64 -14.73 14.85
C SER A 39 0.70 -14.94 15.58
N LEU A 40 1.38 -16.04 15.25
CA LEU A 40 2.75 -16.34 15.69
C LEU A 40 3.79 -15.93 14.63
N HIS A 41 3.48 -14.90 13.83
CA HIS A 41 4.35 -14.41 12.77
C HIS A 41 5.72 -14.00 13.31
N THR A 42 6.75 -14.30 12.53
CA THR A 42 8.10 -13.73 12.73
C THR A 42 8.37 -12.57 11.78
N PHE A 43 7.63 -12.49 10.68
CA PHE A 43 7.66 -11.36 9.76
C PHE A 43 6.35 -11.25 9.00
N LEU A 44 5.84 -10.03 8.87
CA LEU A 44 4.60 -9.75 8.18
C LEU A 44 4.69 -8.31 7.66
N ASN A 45 4.70 -8.14 6.34
CA ASN A 45 4.83 -6.82 5.73
C ASN A 45 4.29 -6.82 4.29
N ALA A 46 4.32 -5.65 3.67
CA ALA A 46 4.13 -5.45 2.25
C ALA A 46 5.03 -4.30 1.77
N PHE A 47 5.50 -4.38 0.53
CA PHE A 47 6.47 -3.42 -0.01
C PHE A 47 6.19 -3.14 -1.48
N THR A 48 6.16 -1.86 -1.82
CA THR A 48 6.09 -1.42 -3.22
C THR A 48 7.44 -0.89 -3.70
N TYR A 49 8.07 -1.65 -4.59
CA TYR A 49 9.26 -1.26 -5.33
C TYR A 49 8.86 -0.55 -6.64
N PRO A 50 9.81 0.11 -7.35
CA PRO A 50 9.51 0.75 -8.63
C PRO A 50 8.88 -0.17 -9.69
N ASP A 51 9.21 -1.46 -9.68
CA ASP A 51 8.84 -2.43 -10.72
C ASP A 51 8.00 -3.61 -10.22
N ARG A 52 7.79 -3.74 -8.91
CA ARG A 52 7.05 -4.86 -8.30
C ARG A 52 6.49 -4.50 -6.93
N THR A 53 5.46 -5.24 -6.53
CA THR A 53 4.95 -5.23 -5.16
C THR A 53 5.16 -6.60 -4.53
N CYS A 54 5.60 -6.66 -3.28
CA CYS A 54 5.91 -7.89 -2.56
C CYS A 54 5.11 -7.96 -1.26
N TYR A 55 4.50 -9.10 -0.97
CA TYR A 55 3.73 -9.34 0.25
C TYR A 55 4.34 -10.51 1.05
N PRO A 56 5.48 -10.28 1.72
CA PRO A 56 6.18 -11.34 2.46
C PRO A 56 5.50 -11.70 3.79
N VAL A 57 5.47 -13.00 4.08
CA VAL A 57 5.06 -13.57 5.37
C VAL A 57 6.08 -14.58 5.86
N ALA A 58 6.28 -14.67 7.17
CA ALA A 58 7.08 -15.69 7.81
C ALA A 58 6.52 -16.07 9.19
N SER A 59 6.64 -17.34 9.54
CA SER A 59 6.33 -17.86 10.86
C SER A 59 7.17 -19.11 11.11
N THR A 60 7.61 -19.31 12.35
CA THR A 60 8.27 -20.56 12.77
C THR A 60 7.27 -21.65 13.15
N ASN A 61 5.98 -21.29 13.23
CA ASN A 61 4.90 -22.25 13.44
C ASN A 61 4.28 -22.62 12.08
N THR A 62 4.33 -23.91 11.72
CA THR A 62 3.84 -24.39 10.42
C THR A 62 2.36 -24.09 10.19
N LYS A 63 1.51 -24.22 11.21
CA LYS A 63 0.07 -23.97 11.06
C LYS A 63 -0.21 -22.49 10.85
N ASP A 64 0.46 -21.65 11.62
CA ASP A 64 0.40 -20.20 11.49
C ASP A 64 0.89 -19.74 10.13
N PHE A 65 2.04 -20.26 9.64
CA PHE A 65 2.54 -19.97 8.30
C PHE A 65 1.48 -20.20 7.21
N TYR A 66 0.81 -21.35 7.22
CA TYR A 66 -0.25 -21.63 6.25
C TYR A 66 -1.47 -20.72 6.43
N ASN A 67 -1.82 -20.33 7.65
CA ASN A 67 -2.90 -19.36 7.88
C ASN A 67 -2.55 -17.98 7.30
N LEU A 68 -1.30 -17.51 7.50
CA LEU A 68 -0.82 -16.24 6.94
C LEU A 68 -0.83 -16.27 5.41
N VAL A 69 -0.31 -17.33 4.81
CA VAL A 69 -0.30 -17.52 3.35
C VAL A 69 -1.72 -17.53 2.78
N ASP A 70 -2.66 -18.20 3.44
CA ASP A 70 -4.07 -18.29 3.02
C ASP A 70 -4.75 -16.90 3.02
N VAL A 71 -4.54 -16.09 4.07
CA VAL A 71 -5.06 -14.71 4.10
C VAL A 71 -4.42 -13.84 3.03
N TYR A 72 -3.09 -13.88 2.89
CA TYR A 72 -2.35 -13.05 1.93
C TYR A 72 -2.70 -13.38 0.48
N LEU A 73 -2.83 -14.67 0.12
CA LEU A 73 -3.18 -15.07 -1.23
C LEU A 73 -4.59 -14.64 -1.61
N ASP A 74 -5.56 -14.77 -0.71
CA ASP A 74 -6.93 -14.33 -0.99
C ASP A 74 -7.03 -12.79 -1.05
N ALA A 75 -6.28 -12.06 -0.21
CA ALA A 75 -6.16 -10.61 -0.27
C ALA A 75 -5.61 -10.13 -1.63
N VAL A 76 -4.50 -10.71 -2.11
CA VAL A 76 -3.87 -10.28 -3.37
C VAL A 76 -4.71 -10.66 -4.59
N LEU A 77 -5.32 -11.86 -4.61
CA LEU A 77 -6.02 -12.36 -5.79
C LEU A 77 -7.50 -11.98 -5.84
N PHE A 78 -8.14 -11.78 -4.67
CA PHE A 78 -9.56 -11.46 -4.54
C PHE A 78 -9.80 -10.32 -3.53
N PRO A 79 -9.16 -9.15 -3.72
CA PRO A 79 -9.28 -8.02 -2.80
C PRO A 79 -10.67 -7.41 -2.82
N LYS A 80 -11.16 -7.01 -1.65
CA LYS A 80 -12.46 -6.35 -1.49
C LYS A 80 -12.51 -4.96 -2.11
N CYS A 81 -11.37 -4.26 -2.20
CA CYS A 81 -11.27 -2.91 -2.76
C CYS A 81 -11.63 -2.81 -4.26
N VAL A 82 -11.75 -3.95 -4.97
CA VAL A 82 -12.26 -3.99 -6.36
C VAL A 82 -13.76 -3.68 -6.40
N GLU A 83 -14.50 -4.08 -5.37
CA GLU A 83 -15.94 -3.85 -5.25
C GLU A 83 -16.26 -2.60 -4.44
N ASP A 84 -15.39 -2.25 -3.49
CA ASP A 84 -15.54 -1.09 -2.62
C ASP A 84 -14.53 0.03 -2.95
N PHE A 85 -15.00 1.01 -3.73
CA PHE A 85 -14.22 2.19 -4.10
C PHE A 85 -13.87 3.09 -2.89
N GLN A 86 -14.62 3.03 -1.79
CA GLN A 86 -14.32 3.85 -0.61
C GLN A 86 -13.01 3.40 0.05
N THR A 87 -12.74 2.09 0.06
CA THR A 87 -11.47 1.54 0.53
C THR A 87 -10.30 2.12 -0.27
N PHE A 88 -10.40 2.17 -1.60
CA PHE A 88 -9.36 2.75 -2.45
C PHE A 88 -9.16 4.25 -2.21
N GLN A 89 -10.23 5.01 -1.99
CA GLN A 89 -10.15 6.44 -1.66
C GLN A 89 -9.53 6.71 -0.29
N GLN A 90 -9.84 5.87 0.71
CA GLN A 90 -9.29 5.97 2.06
C GLN A 90 -7.78 5.72 2.05
N GLU A 91 -7.35 4.62 1.46
CA GLU A 91 -5.92 4.27 1.39
C GLU A 91 -5.16 5.19 0.44
N GLY A 92 -5.75 5.55 -0.71
CA GLY A 92 -5.12 6.40 -1.70
C GLY A 92 -5.20 7.89 -1.34
N TRP A 93 -6.22 8.55 -1.89
CA TRP A 93 -6.54 9.93 -1.57
C TRP A 93 -8.00 10.26 -1.87
N HIS A 94 -8.51 11.28 -1.19
CA HIS A 94 -9.84 11.86 -1.39
C HIS A 94 -9.89 13.32 -0.91
N TYR A 95 -10.96 14.01 -1.31
CA TYR A 95 -11.34 15.29 -0.73
C TYR A 95 -12.02 15.05 0.62
N GLU A 96 -11.57 15.75 1.65
CA GLU A 96 -12.19 15.74 2.97
C GLU A 96 -12.74 17.13 3.30
N LEU A 97 -13.98 17.11 3.81
CA LEU A 97 -14.71 18.29 4.28
C LEU A 97 -15.59 17.86 5.47
N ASN A 98 -15.24 18.31 6.67
CA ASN A 98 -15.95 18.05 7.92
C ASN A 98 -17.06 19.08 8.16
N ASN A 99 -16.87 20.32 7.69
CA ASN A 99 -17.86 21.39 7.78
C ASN A 99 -18.02 22.11 6.43
N PRO A 100 -19.26 22.36 5.94
CA PRO A 100 -19.46 23.11 4.69
C PRO A 100 -18.83 24.50 4.62
N SER A 101 -18.48 25.10 5.78
CA SER A 101 -17.83 26.41 5.87
C SER A 101 -16.30 26.37 5.86
N GLU A 102 -15.68 25.18 5.90
CA GLU A 102 -14.22 25.04 5.86
C GLU A 102 -13.71 24.81 4.43
N ASP A 103 -12.41 25.00 4.23
CA ASP A 103 -11.78 24.72 2.93
C ASP A 103 -11.64 23.21 2.72
N ILE A 104 -11.93 22.74 1.51
CA ILE A 104 -11.73 21.34 1.12
C ILE A 104 -10.24 21.00 1.21
N SER A 105 -9.92 19.91 1.89
CA SER A 105 -8.55 19.41 2.02
C SER A 105 -8.36 18.06 1.33
N TYR A 106 -7.11 17.71 1.00
CA TYR A 106 -6.75 16.38 0.51
C TYR A 106 -6.32 15.50 1.69
N LYS A 107 -6.92 14.32 1.81
CA LYS A 107 -6.52 13.28 2.76
C LYS A 107 -6.39 11.93 2.07
N GLY A 108 -5.80 10.98 2.79
CA GLY A 108 -5.54 9.61 2.34
C GLY A 108 -4.30 9.05 3.04
N VAL A 109 -4.25 7.73 3.23
CA VAL A 109 -3.13 7.09 3.93
C VAL A 109 -1.83 7.28 3.16
N VAL A 110 -1.78 6.77 1.92
CA VAL A 110 -0.57 6.82 1.09
C VAL A 110 -0.27 8.25 0.66
N PHE A 111 -1.28 9.10 0.45
CA PHE A 111 -1.05 10.53 0.19
C PHE A 111 -0.26 11.22 1.31
N ASN A 112 -0.66 11.01 2.57
CA ASN A 112 0.01 11.60 3.73
C ASN A 112 1.38 10.97 4.00
N GLU A 113 1.50 9.65 3.82
CA GLU A 113 2.78 8.94 3.92
C GLU A 113 3.81 9.53 2.95
N MET A 114 3.42 9.72 1.69
CA MET A 114 4.32 10.21 0.65
C MET A 114 4.67 11.68 0.84
N LYS A 115 3.75 12.50 1.38
CA LYS A 115 4.11 13.84 1.87
C LYS A 115 5.20 13.79 2.93
N GLY A 116 5.12 12.83 3.86
CA GLY A 116 6.16 12.56 4.85
C GLY A 116 7.49 12.15 4.21
N VAL A 117 7.47 11.19 3.28
CA VAL A 117 8.68 10.74 2.55
C VAL A 117 9.35 11.90 1.82
N TYR A 118 8.58 12.76 1.16
CA TYR A 118 9.11 13.93 0.43
C TYR A 118 9.50 15.10 1.33
N SER A 119 9.24 15.05 2.64
CA SER A 119 9.76 16.05 3.57
C SER A 119 11.24 15.86 3.90
N GLN A 120 11.83 14.71 3.54
CA GLN A 120 13.24 14.38 3.78
C GLN A 120 14.10 14.67 2.53
N PRO A 121 15.12 15.54 2.63
CA PRO A 121 15.99 15.90 1.50
C PRO A 121 16.69 14.70 0.83
N ASP A 122 17.12 13.70 1.62
CA ASP A 122 17.82 12.52 1.11
C ASP A 122 16.93 11.69 0.17
N ASN A 123 15.63 11.59 0.47
CA ASN A 123 14.67 10.89 -0.39
C ASN A 123 14.45 11.64 -1.72
N ILE A 124 14.42 12.97 -1.68
CA ILE A 124 14.33 13.80 -2.88
C ILE A 124 15.57 13.60 -3.75
N LEU A 125 16.77 13.64 -3.12
CA LEU A 125 18.04 13.43 -3.81
C LEU A 125 18.10 12.05 -4.46
N GLY A 126 17.80 10.99 -3.70
CA GLY A 126 17.81 9.60 -4.18
C GLY A 126 16.85 9.40 -5.37
N ARG A 127 15.63 9.94 -5.27
CA ARG A 127 14.66 9.90 -6.38
C ARG A 127 15.17 10.64 -7.62
N THR A 128 15.72 11.83 -7.44
CA THR A 128 16.22 12.65 -8.56
C THR A 128 17.38 11.96 -9.26
N ALA A 129 18.32 11.38 -8.50
CA ALA A 129 19.43 10.59 -9.03
C ALA A 129 18.94 9.35 -9.80
N GLN A 130 17.93 8.65 -9.28
CA GLN A 130 17.32 7.51 -9.95
C GLN A 130 16.66 7.91 -11.28
N GLN A 131 15.85 8.98 -11.28
CA GLN A 131 15.19 9.49 -12.48
C GLN A 131 16.20 9.91 -13.56
N ALA A 132 17.25 10.64 -13.16
CA ALA A 132 18.30 11.06 -14.07
C ALA A 132 18.97 9.83 -14.70
N SER A 133 19.31 8.82 -13.91
CA SER A 133 19.95 7.60 -14.39
C SER A 133 19.11 6.89 -15.47
N PHE A 134 17.80 6.72 -15.25
CA PHE A 134 16.94 6.02 -16.21
C PHE A 134 16.61 6.82 -17.48
N LEU A 135 16.66 8.15 -17.43
CA LEU A 135 16.54 8.99 -18.63
C LEU A 135 17.73 8.80 -19.59
N PHE A 136 18.95 8.67 -19.06
CA PHE A 136 20.18 8.51 -19.86
C PHE A 136 20.30 7.16 -20.58
N PHE A 137 19.64 6.10 -20.09
CA PHE A 137 19.68 4.77 -20.73
C PHE A 137 18.47 4.50 -21.64
N SER A 138 17.58 5.48 -21.81
CA SER A 138 16.35 5.34 -22.62
C SER A 138 16.43 6.09 -23.98
N THR A 139 17.58 6.68 -24.30
CA THR A 139 17.92 7.30 -25.60
C THR A 139 18.86 6.43 -26.38
#